data_AF-A0A518APS7-F1
#
_entry.id   AF-A0A518APS7-F1
#
_cell.length_a   1.000
_cell.length_b   1.000
_cell.length_c   1.000
_cell.angle_alpha   90.00
_cell.angle_beta   90.00
_cell.angle_gamma   90.00
#
_symmetry.space_group_name_H-M   'P 1'
#
loop_
_entity.id
_entity.type
_entity.pdbx_description
1 polymer ?
#
loop_
_entity_poly.entity_id
_entity_poly.type
_entity_poly.pdbx_seq_one_letter_code
_entity_poly.pdbx_strand_id
1 'polypeptide(L)'
;MIRPKHDLGQFPWARSKFRYVVTPDVVARKSDFFDYAAKHGAWYFSTDDNAYCHITQTPLILIPGAGTTAGNPQPTIAMDHLVIAKADSETHAYADDGTRLSSLIAVGKLQPLLDCEVAGCFNLAVPGQLRCKQHE
;
A
#
# COMPACT_ATOMS: atom_id res chain seq x y z
N MET A 1 4.50 -11.41 21.02
CA MET A 1 3.14 -11.22 21.54
C MET A 1 2.41 -10.28 20.60
N ILE A 2 1.37 -10.75 19.91
CA ILE A 2 0.60 -9.97 18.92
C ILE A 2 -0.19 -8.90 19.68
N ARG A 3 -0.01 -7.62 19.34
CA ARG A 3 -0.79 -6.55 19.99
C ARG A 3 -2.24 -6.56 19.44
N PRO A 4 -3.27 -6.48 20.29
CA PRO A 4 -4.69 -6.61 19.91
C PRO A 4 -5.26 -5.54 18.96
N LYS A 5 -4.47 -4.57 18.48
CA LYS A 5 -4.98 -3.41 17.75
C LYS A 5 -5.00 -3.54 16.22
N HIS A 6 -4.51 -4.64 15.65
CA HIS A 6 -4.54 -4.86 14.20
C HIS A 6 -5.52 -5.97 13.86
N ASP A 7 -6.81 -5.76 14.12
CA ASP A 7 -7.84 -6.65 13.62
C ASP A 7 -7.95 -6.49 12.10
N LEU A 8 -7.35 -7.42 11.38
CA LEU A 8 -7.35 -7.47 9.92
C LEU A 8 -8.74 -7.71 9.33
N GLY A 9 -9.74 -8.08 10.14
CA GLY A 9 -11.14 -8.18 9.74
C GLY A 9 -11.77 -6.83 9.33
N GLN A 10 -11.10 -5.72 9.59
CA GLN A 10 -11.51 -4.38 9.15
C GLN A 10 -11.12 -4.05 7.71
N PHE A 11 -10.37 -4.93 7.01
CA PHE A 11 -9.89 -4.70 5.65
C PHE A 11 -10.28 -5.85 4.72
N PRO A 12 -11.24 -5.66 3.78
CA PRO A 12 -11.68 -6.70 2.85
C PRO A 12 -10.57 -7.33 1.99
N TRP A 13 -9.43 -6.63 1.86
CA TRP A 13 -8.25 -7.00 1.08
C TRP A 13 -7.14 -7.68 1.89
N ALA A 14 -7.18 -7.58 3.23
CA ALA A 14 -6.28 -8.35 4.09
C ALA A 14 -6.74 -9.80 4.02
N ARG A 15 -5.95 -10.68 3.38
CA ARG A 15 -6.30 -12.10 3.28
C ARG A 15 -6.67 -12.61 4.69
N SER A 16 -7.81 -13.30 4.80
CA SER A 16 -8.29 -13.97 6.02
C SER A 16 -7.33 -15.02 6.61
N LYS A 17 -6.11 -15.14 6.08
CA LYS A 17 -5.08 -16.13 6.43
C LYS A 17 -3.64 -15.60 6.46
N PHE A 18 -3.40 -14.29 6.30
CA PHE A 18 -2.03 -13.74 6.31
C PHE A 18 -1.88 -12.69 7.42
N ARG A 19 -0.93 -12.91 8.32
CA ARG A 19 -0.58 -11.98 9.40
C ARG A 19 0.40 -10.93 8.87
N TYR A 20 -0.11 -9.82 8.35
CA TYR A 20 0.70 -8.68 7.93
C TYR A 20 1.23 -7.93 9.16
N VAL A 21 2.43 -8.28 9.59
CA VAL A 21 3.11 -7.57 10.68
C VAL A 21 4.32 -6.89 10.07
N VAL A 22 4.26 -5.56 10.01
CA VAL A 22 5.48 -4.77 9.78
C VAL A 22 6.54 -5.25 10.77
N THR A 23 7.76 -5.50 10.31
CA THR A 23 8.81 -6.06 11.20
C THR A 23 9.08 -5.09 12.37
N PRO A 24 9.59 -5.59 13.52
CA PRO A 24 10.02 -4.70 14.61
C PRO A 24 10.98 -3.60 14.16
N ASP A 25 11.80 -3.89 13.15
CA ASP A 25 12.71 -2.92 12.53
C ASP A 25 11.96 -1.81 11.82
N VAL A 26 10.87 -2.09 11.11
CA VAL A 26 10.01 -1.06 10.52
C VAL A 26 9.41 -0.17 11.59
N VAL A 27 9.00 -0.75 12.72
CA VAL A 27 8.45 0.04 13.84
C VAL A 27 9.55 0.91 14.46
N ALA A 28 10.74 0.36 14.67
CA ALA A 28 11.88 1.07 15.24
C ALA A 28 12.43 2.16 14.32
N ARG A 29 12.37 1.94 13.00
CA ARG A 29 12.92 2.81 11.94
C ARG A 29 11.83 3.39 11.04
N LYS A 30 10.65 3.66 11.61
CA LYS A 30 9.46 4.12 10.87
C LYS A 30 9.74 5.33 9.97
N SER A 31 10.62 6.24 10.41
CA SER A 31 11.04 7.41 9.63
C SER A 31 11.69 7.00 8.31
N ASP A 32 12.61 6.03 8.34
CA ASP A 32 13.34 5.58 7.15
C ASP A 32 12.39 4.96 6.13
N PHE A 33 11.42 4.17 6.61
CA PHE A 33 10.42 3.52 5.75
C PHE A 33 9.45 4.54 5.15
N PHE A 34 9.00 5.53 5.93
CA PHE A 34 8.14 6.60 5.41
C PHE A 34 8.89 7.54 4.48
N ASP A 35 10.15 7.87 4.75
CA ASP A 35 11.00 8.68 3.86
C ASP A 35 11.27 7.94 2.55
N TYR A 36 11.55 6.63 2.62
CA TYR A 36 11.68 5.80 1.42
C TYR A 36 10.37 5.77 0.64
N ALA A 37 9.23 5.57 1.32
CA ALA A 37 7.93 5.58 0.68
C ALA A 37 7.66 6.92 0.01
N ALA A 38 7.89 8.05 0.68
CA ALA A 38 7.70 9.38 0.12
C ALA A 38 8.56 9.64 -1.14
N LYS A 39 9.75 9.03 -1.24
CA LYS A 39 10.67 9.20 -2.37
C LYS A 39 10.42 8.23 -3.54
N HIS A 40 9.95 7.02 -3.25
CA HIS A 40 9.90 5.92 -4.21
C HIS A 40 8.50 5.33 -4.40
N GLY A 41 7.53 5.83 -3.64
CA GLY A 41 6.13 5.42 -3.72
C GLY A 41 5.39 6.11 -4.85
N ALA A 42 4.32 5.45 -5.28
CA ALA A 42 3.36 5.99 -6.22
C ALA A 42 1.95 5.90 -5.65
N TRP A 43 1.09 6.81 -6.09
CA TRP A 43 -0.30 6.87 -5.66
C TRP A 43 -1.19 6.01 -6.55
N TYR A 44 -2.13 5.32 -5.90
CA TYR A 44 -3.13 4.46 -6.52
C TYR A 44 -4.49 4.74 -5.92
N PHE A 45 -5.52 4.39 -6.69
CA PHE A 45 -6.88 4.29 -6.22
C PHE A 45 -7.31 2.83 -6.23
N SER A 46 -7.71 2.32 -5.05
CA SER A 46 -8.32 0.99 -4.90
C SER A 46 -9.79 1.08 -5.27
N THR A 47 -10.19 0.40 -6.35
CA THR A 47 -11.59 0.39 -6.80
C THR A 47 -12.49 -0.43 -5.89
N ASP A 48 -11.94 -1.48 -5.25
CA ASP A 48 -12.69 -2.35 -4.35
C ASP A 48 -13.07 -1.62 -3.05
N ASP A 49 -12.20 -0.73 -2.56
CA ASP A 49 -12.36 -0.04 -1.27
C ASP A 49 -12.75 1.44 -1.41
N ASN A 50 -12.79 1.97 -2.64
CA ASN A 50 -13.00 3.39 -2.92
C ASN A 50 -12.05 4.28 -2.10
N ALA A 51 -10.76 3.91 -2.06
CA ALA A 51 -9.76 4.51 -1.18
C ALA A 51 -8.43 4.78 -1.90
N TYR A 52 -7.74 5.84 -1.47
CA TYR A 52 -6.41 6.16 -1.96
C TYR A 52 -5.32 5.39 -1.21
N CYS A 53 -4.40 4.84 -1.97
CA CYS A 53 -3.28 4.05 -1.49
C CYS A 53 -1.96 4.64 -1.99
N HIS A 54 -0.91 4.55 -1.17
CA HIS A 54 0.45 4.91 -1.56
C HIS A 54 1.34 3.67 -1.44
N ILE A 55 2.01 3.29 -2.53
CA ILE A 55 2.67 1.99 -2.69
C ILE A 55 4.09 2.17 -3.19
N THR A 56 5.07 1.56 -2.53
CA THR A 56 6.45 1.48 -3.03
C THR A 56 6.60 0.36 -4.05
N GLN A 57 6.60 0.66 -5.35
CA GLN A 57 6.76 -0.38 -6.40
C GLN A 57 8.19 -0.92 -6.55
N THR A 58 9.16 -0.26 -5.93
CA THR A 58 10.53 -0.78 -5.85
C THR A 58 10.69 -1.52 -4.51
N PRO A 59 11.29 -2.72 -4.50
CA PRO A 59 11.61 -3.41 -3.28
C PRO A 59 12.44 -2.52 -2.38
N LEU A 60 12.00 -2.35 -1.12
CA LEU A 60 12.92 -1.87 -0.10
C LEU A 60 14.07 -2.88 -0.04
N ILE A 61 15.31 -2.40 0.08
CA ILE A 61 16.51 -3.27 0.29
C ILE A 61 16.36 -4.08 1.60
N LEU A 62 15.32 -3.80 2.39
CA LEU A 62 14.91 -4.48 3.60
C LEU A 62 13.51 -5.06 3.42
N ILE A 63 13.21 -6.18 4.09
CA ILE A 63 11.89 -6.82 4.07
C ILE A 63 10.97 -6.08 5.08
N PRO A 64 9.98 -5.25 4.65
CA PRO A 64 9.04 -4.59 5.53
C PRO A 64 8.11 -5.57 6.26
N GLY A 65 7.87 -6.76 5.73
CA GLY A 65 7.05 -7.76 6.41
C GLY A 65 7.14 -9.15 5.80
N ALA A 66 6.40 -10.10 6.35
CA ALA A 66 6.35 -11.44 5.80
C ALA A 66 4.94 -12.03 5.86
N GLY A 67 4.60 -12.81 4.83
CA GLY A 67 3.34 -13.52 4.70
C GLY A 67 3.45 -14.97 5.14
N THR A 68 2.35 -15.51 5.66
CA THR A 68 2.19 -16.90 6.10
C THR A 68 1.22 -17.65 5.20
N THR A 69 1.58 -18.78 4.61
CA THR A 69 0.63 -19.60 3.83
C THR A 69 -0.47 -20.21 4.70
N ALA A 70 -1.61 -20.56 4.07
CA ALA A 70 -2.75 -21.13 4.78
C ALA A 70 -2.36 -22.42 5.53
N GLY A 71 -2.63 -22.45 6.83
CA GLY A 71 -2.29 -23.59 7.70
C GLY A 71 -0.85 -23.61 8.20
N ASN A 72 0.00 -22.66 7.78
CA ASN A 72 1.37 -22.53 8.26
C ASN A 72 1.51 -21.28 9.16
N PRO A 73 1.88 -21.41 10.45
CA PRO A 73 2.07 -20.26 11.32
C PRO A 73 3.40 -19.53 11.07
N GLN A 74 4.31 -20.08 10.27
CA GLN A 74 5.61 -19.49 9.98
C GLN A 74 5.56 -18.56 8.76
N PRO A 75 6.33 -17.45 8.77
CA PRO A 75 6.48 -16.59 7.60
C PRO A 75 7.19 -17.36 6.49
N THR A 76 6.53 -17.48 5.34
CA THR A 76 7.01 -18.24 4.17
C THR A 76 7.26 -17.36 2.95
N ILE A 77 6.83 -16.10 2.97
CA ILE A 77 6.90 -15.18 1.82
C ILE A 77 7.42 -13.83 2.32
N ALA A 78 8.50 -13.32 1.72
CA ALA A 78 8.96 -11.96 1.96
C ALA A 78 7.98 -10.97 1.31
N MET A 79 7.56 -9.96 2.06
CA MET A 79 6.77 -8.84 1.57
C MET A 79 7.71 -7.65 1.56
N ASP A 80 8.05 -7.20 0.36
CA ASP A 80 9.09 -6.21 0.03
C ASP A 80 8.54 -4.82 -0.28
N HIS A 81 7.21 -4.70 -0.41
CA HIS A 81 6.51 -3.46 -0.71
C HIS A 81 5.79 -2.94 0.53
N LEU A 82 5.98 -1.66 0.86
CA LEU A 82 5.16 -0.96 1.84
C LEU A 82 3.93 -0.37 1.14
N VAL A 83 2.76 -0.60 1.73
CA VAL A 83 1.50 -0.02 1.30
C VAL A 83 0.89 0.78 2.43
N ILE A 84 0.49 2.00 2.11
CA ILE A 84 -0.21 2.92 2.99
C ILE A 84 -1.63 3.07 2.44
N ALA A 85 -2.60 2.42 3.07
CA ALA A 85 -4.00 2.49 2.68
C ALA A 85 -4.74 3.61 3.43
N LYS A 86 -5.83 4.10 2.81
CA LYS A 86 -6.67 5.19 3.34
C LYS A 86 -5.83 6.40 3.74
N ALA A 87 -4.86 6.74 2.91
CA ALA A 87 -3.85 7.76 3.24
C ALA A 87 -4.43 9.18 3.38
N ASP A 88 -5.70 9.37 3.01
CA ASP A 88 -6.49 10.58 3.16
C ASP A 88 -7.35 10.64 4.44
N SER A 89 -7.37 9.57 5.25
CA SER A 89 -8.24 9.45 6.42
C SER A 89 -7.59 8.65 7.57
N GLU A 90 -8.10 7.46 7.88
CA GLU A 90 -7.54 6.58 8.90
C GLU A 90 -6.41 5.75 8.27
N THR A 91 -5.22 6.34 8.22
CA THR A 91 -4.07 5.77 7.51
C THR A 91 -3.54 4.50 8.17
N HIS A 92 -3.38 3.44 7.37
CA HIS A 92 -2.78 2.18 7.82
C HIS A 92 -1.63 1.75 6.91
N ALA A 93 -0.50 1.39 7.52
CA ALA A 93 0.66 0.86 6.82
C ALA A 93 0.77 -0.66 6.99
N TYR A 94 1.02 -1.36 5.90
CA TYR A 94 1.24 -2.81 5.86
C TYR A 94 2.24 -3.17 4.77
N ALA A 95 2.74 -4.41 4.79
CA ALA A 95 3.61 -4.93 3.75
C ALA A 95 2.82 -5.80 2.76
N ASP A 96 3.15 -5.81 1.48
CA ASP A 96 2.59 -6.75 0.50
C ASP A 96 3.69 -7.26 -0.45
N ASP A 97 3.37 -8.31 -1.22
CA ASP A 97 4.29 -8.85 -2.23
C ASP A 97 4.08 -8.16 -3.59
N GLY A 98 5.20 -7.86 -4.27
CA GLY A 98 5.16 -7.15 -5.56
C GLY A 98 4.38 -7.88 -6.65
N THR A 99 4.38 -9.22 -6.66
CA THR A 99 3.68 -10.01 -7.69
C THR A 99 2.17 -9.81 -7.59
N ARG A 100 1.63 -9.83 -6.37
CA ARG A 100 0.22 -9.54 -6.13
C ARG A 100 -0.13 -8.10 -6.52
N LEU A 101 0.68 -7.13 -6.12
CA LEU A 101 0.43 -5.72 -6.45
C LEU A 101 0.40 -5.51 -7.95
N SER A 102 1.36 -6.07 -8.69
CA SER A 102 1.35 -6.07 -10.16
C SER A 102 0.09 -6.73 -10.72
N SER A 103 -0.36 -7.83 -10.13
CA SER A 103 -1.58 -8.53 -10.57
C SER A 103 -2.84 -7.68 -10.33
N LEU A 104 -2.93 -6.95 -9.21
CA LEU A 104 -4.04 -6.03 -8.91
C LEU A 104 -4.08 -4.83 -9.85
N ILE A 105 -2.91 -4.29 -10.21
CA ILE A 105 -2.79 -3.22 -11.21
C ILE A 105 -3.23 -3.73 -12.58
N ALA A 106 -2.75 -4.91 -13.00
CA ALA A 106 -3.06 -5.48 -14.30
C ALA A 106 -4.56 -5.73 -14.53
N VAL A 107 -5.31 -6.06 -13.47
CA VAL A 107 -6.77 -6.25 -13.53
C VAL A 107 -7.57 -4.99 -13.20
N GLY A 108 -6.91 -3.83 -13.07
CA GLY A 108 -7.55 -2.53 -12.85
C GLY A 108 -8.12 -2.30 -11.44
N LYS A 109 -7.80 -3.17 -10.46
CA LYS A 109 -8.22 -3.02 -9.06
C LYS A 109 -7.42 -1.97 -8.31
N LEU A 110 -6.16 -1.78 -8.71
CA LEU A 110 -5.32 -0.66 -8.28
C LEU A 110 -5.04 0.21 -9.50
N GLN A 111 -5.71 1.34 -9.59
CA GLN A 111 -5.54 2.27 -10.70
C GLN A 111 -4.46 3.30 -10.33
N PRO A 112 -3.37 3.43 -11.10
CA PRO A 112 -2.36 4.46 -10.83
C PRO A 112 -2.99 5.84 -10.98
N LEU A 113 -2.71 6.73 -10.03
CA LEU A 113 -3.06 8.13 -10.17
C LEU A 113 -1.98 8.84 -10.98
N LEU A 114 -2.42 9.52 -12.03
CA LEU A 114 -1.56 10.30 -12.90
C LEU A 114 -1.51 11.75 -12.41
N ASP A 115 -0.53 12.49 -12.89
CA ASP A 115 -0.48 13.94 -12.68
C ASP A 115 -1.64 14.63 -13.40
N CYS A 116 -2.13 15.74 -12.84
CA CYS A 116 -3.10 16.60 -13.51
C CYS A 116 -2.48 17.20 -14.80
N GLU A 117 -3.21 17.13 -15.92
CA GLU A 117 -2.71 17.65 -17.22
C GLU A 117 -2.60 19.18 -17.31
N VAL A 118 -3.10 19.93 -16.32
CA VAL A 118 -3.02 21.40 -16.33
C VAL A 118 -1.58 21.82 -16.04
N ALA A 119 -0.97 22.56 -16.98
CA ALA A 119 0.39 23.03 -16.85
C ALA A 119 0.59 23.84 -15.55
N GLY A 120 1.60 23.47 -14.76
CA GLY A 120 1.89 24.09 -13.47
C GLY A 120 1.04 23.57 -12.30
N CYS A 121 0.15 22.61 -12.52
CA CYS A 121 -0.55 21.89 -11.45
C CYS A 121 0.32 20.75 -10.92
N PHE A 122 0.44 20.65 -9.60
CA PHE A 122 1.17 19.56 -8.92
C PHE A 122 0.24 18.56 -8.22
N ASN A 123 -1.07 18.63 -8.50
CA ASN A 123 -2.06 17.70 -7.95
C ASN A 123 -2.19 16.47 -8.83
N LEU A 124 -2.65 15.38 -8.23
CA LEU A 124 -3.01 14.16 -8.94
C LEU A 124 -4.41 14.28 -9.57
N ALA A 125 -4.58 13.61 -10.71
CA ALA A 125 -5.87 13.51 -11.39
C ALA A 125 -6.86 12.66 -10.57
N VAL A 126 -8.15 12.99 -10.72
CA VAL A 126 -9.24 12.18 -10.15
C VAL A 126 -9.28 10.83 -10.87
N PRO A 127 -9.57 9.70 -10.18
CA PRO A 127 -9.74 8.42 -10.84
C PRO A 127 -10.68 8.49 -12.05
N GLY A 128 -10.21 8.02 -13.21
CA GLY A 128 -10.95 8.05 -14.47
C GLY A 128 -10.98 9.40 -15.17
N GLN A 129 -10.26 10.41 -14.69
CA GLN A 129 -10.17 11.74 -15.30
C GLN A 129 -8.72 12.11 -15.62
N LEU A 130 -8.55 13.18 -16.41
CA LEU A 130 -7.25 13.76 -16.76
C LEU A 130 -6.87 14.97 -15.88
N ARG A 131 -7.79 15.40 -15.00
CA ARG A 131 -7.65 16.61 -14.20
C ARG A 131 -7.94 16.33 -12.73
N CYS A 132 -7.38 17.17 -11.86
CA CYS A 132 -7.65 17.14 -10.43
C CYS A 132 -8.97 17.86 -10.12
N LYS A 133 -9.46 17.70 -8.88
CA LYS A 133 -10.70 18.33 -8.40
C LYS A 133 -10.77 19.86 -8.56
N GLN A 134 -9.62 20.54 -8.58
CA GLN A 134 -9.58 22.00 -8.73
C GLN A 134 -9.77 22.46 -10.19
N HIS A 135 -9.63 21.55 -11.16
CA HIS A 135 -9.67 21.83 -12.59
C HIS A 135 -10.74 21.01 -13.33
N GLU A 136 -11.70 20.44 -12.58
CA GLU A 136 -12.95 19.86 -13.13
C GLU A 136 -13.80 20.93 -13.82
#